data_AF-A0A2V5QW53-F1
#
_entry.id   AF-A0A2V5QW53-F1
#
_cell.length_a   1.000
_cell.length_b   1.000
_cell.length_c   1.000
_cell.angle_alpha   90.00
_cell.angle_beta   90.00
_cell.angle_gamma   90.00
#
_symmetry.space_group_name_H-M   'P 1'
#
loop_
_entity.id
_entity.type
_entity.pdbx_description
1 polymer ?
#
loop_
_entity_poly.entity_id
_entity_poly.type
_entity_poly.pdbx_seq_one_letter_code
_entity_poly.pdbx_strand_id
1 'polypeptide(L)'
;MARRASSHTQSQKEMTPRTASKPVREANARSISWSPAELLCAAAVFLAALVVYIWTLAPTVTLVDSGELIVVAQGLGVAHPPGFPLWVMLAHFASLVPFGNVAARINFSSALFAALACAVLTLVVAELGITTSYAATAKKRGAQQRKSSGDSGISHLLTLAPALGAGLLMTFSRTLWSYATITEVYTLNTLLILTVFFLMLRWRRCIVAERSDTKTAITKHDGWLYTAAAVFGLALGDHHVTVGLTLPAVAVIVWRTQGLRFFTSRRLLYAALISIGALVAVYAYLPIAASHSPVINWGNPRSLQEIWWHITGRQYRVFLSFTPNVVGTQFVEFCGMALREFGPAWLPGAVVLAFAGFTSAYTSDRTSFWFLSIVVVSNLAY
;
A
#
# COMPACT_ATOMS: atom_id res chain seq x y z
N MET A 1 62.14 -72.05 -21.81
CA MET A 1 60.81 -72.57 -21.39
C MET A 1 60.85 -72.79 -19.88
N ALA A 2 60.36 -71.83 -19.10
CA ALA A 2 60.48 -71.83 -17.65
C ALA A 2 59.10 -71.83 -16.96
N ARG A 3 58.94 -72.85 -16.11
CA ARG A 3 58.34 -72.90 -14.76
C ARG A 3 56.89 -72.44 -14.48
N ARG A 4 56.12 -73.46 -14.08
CA ARG A 4 55.02 -73.58 -13.10
C ARG A 4 54.85 -72.48 -12.02
N ALA A 5 53.56 -72.19 -11.80
CA ALA A 5 52.77 -72.17 -10.55
C ALA A 5 53.19 -71.26 -9.37
N SER A 6 52.26 -70.41 -8.91
CA SER A 6 51.39 -70.68 -7.75
C SER A 6 50.74 -69.40 -7.24
N SER A 7 49.49 -69.55 -6.81
CA SER A 7 48.62 -68.56 -6.18
C SER A 7 49.01 -68.29 -4.72
N HIS A 8 48.95 -67.03 -4.27
CA HIS A 8 48.47 -66.71 -2.92
C HIS A 8 48.05 -65.22 -2.77
N THR A 9 46.74 -65.07 -2.50
CA THR A 9 46.09 -64.16 -1.54
C THR A 9 46.59 -62.72 -1.39
N GLN A 10 45.77 -61.75 -1.86
CA GLN A 10 45.80 -60.36 -1.38
C GLN A 10 44.48 -59.98 -0.70
N SER A 11 44.64 -59.50 0.53
CA SER A 11 43.64 -58.99 1.47
C SER A 11 42.69 -57.97 0.84
N GLN A 12 41.38 -58.22 0.94
CA GLN A 12 40.37 -57.17 0.78
C GLN A 12 40.55 -56.15 1.91
N LYS A 13 40.73 -54.89 1.53
CA LYS A 13 40.74 -53.74 2.43
C LYS A 13 39.31 -53.22 2.47
N GLU A 14 38.57 -53.50 3.54
CA GLU A 14 37.23 -52.95 3.76
C GLU A 14 37.30 -51.41 3.76
N MET A 15 36.60 -50.80 2.81
CA MET A 15 36.45 -49.37 2.69
C MET A 15 35.31 -48.96 3.62
N THR A 16 35.65 -48.35 4.75
CA THR A 16 34.68 -47.79 5.69
C THR A 16 33.80 -46.75 4.98
N PRO A 17 32.46 -46.79 5.12
CA PRO A 17 31.61 -45.77 4.52
C PRO A 17 31.84 -44.46 5.25
N ARG A 18 32.18 -43.40 4.50
CA ARG A 18 32.18 -42.02 4.98
C ARG A 18 30.83 -41.76 5.66
N THR A 19 30.88 -41.40 6.93
CA THR A 19 29.74 -40.93 7.72
C THR A 19 29.02 -39.84 6.93
N ALA A 20 27.79 -40.16 6.53
CA ALA A 20 26.88 -39.21 5.91
C ALA A 20 26.77 -37.99 6.83
N SER A 21 27.19 -36.83 6.35
CA SER A 21 26.93 -35.55 7.01
C SER A 21 25.43 -35.44 7.22
N LYS A 22 25.02 -35.33 8.48
CA LYS A 22 23.62 -35.05 8.86
C LYS A 22 23.10 -33.92 7.97
N PRO A 23 21.91 -34.03 7.38
CA PRO A 23 21.33 -32.92 6.64
C PRO A 23 21.28 -31.74 7.60
N VAL A 24 21.90 -30.63 7.19
CA VAL A 24 21.72 -29.32 7.81
C VAL A 24 20.20 -29.16 7.89
N ARG A 25 19.65 -29.18 9.11
CA ARG A 25 18.25 -28.83 9.33
C ARG A 25 18.04 -27.51 8.61
N GLU A 26 17.30 -27.54 7.50
CA GLU A 26 16.74 -26.34 6.90
C GLU A 26 16.08 -25.60 8.04
N ALA A 27 16.67 -24.48 8.43
CA ALA A 27 16.10 -23.61 9.43
C ALA A 27 14.80 -23.12 8.81
N ASN A 28 13.70 -23.80 9.15
CA ASN A 28 12.35 -23.43 8.78
C ASN A 28 12.24 -21.92 8.91
N ALA A 29 12.15 -21.26 7.76
CA ALA A 29 11.90 -19.84 7.70
C ALA A 29 10.59 -19.64 8.46
N ARG A 30 10.68 -19.19 9.72
CA ARG A 30 9.51 -18.76 10.47
C ARG A 30 8.96 -17.59 9.68
N SER A 31 8.00 -17.86 8.79
CA SER A 31 7.16 -16.83 8.21
C SER A 31 6.61 -16.06 9.40
N ILE A 32 6.84 -14.75 9.42
CA ILE A 32 6.29 -13.94 10.52
C ILE A 32 4.78 -14.05 10.36
N SER A 33 4.16 -14.84 11.23
CA SER A 33 2.73 -15.16 11.15
C SER A 33 1.93 -13.88 11.35
N TRP A 34 0.80 -13.79 10.67
CA TRP A 34 -0.21 -12.79 10.98
C TRP A 34 -0.67 -12.98 12.42
N SER A 35 -0.80 -11.90 13.19
CA SER A 35 -1.54 -12.03 14.44
C SER A 35 -3.03 -12.07 14.08
N PRO A 36 -3.80 -13.08 14.53
CA PRO A 36 -5.24 -13.12 14.31
C PRO A 36 -5.94 -11.85 14.80
N ALA A 37 -5.38 -11.21 15.84
CA ALA A 37 -5.91 -9.98 16.42
C ALA A 37 -5.83 -8.77 15.47
N GLU A 38 -4.74 -8.60 14.72
CA GLU A 38 -4.63 -7.53 13.69
C GLU A 38 -5.72 -7.68 12.62
N LEU A 39 -5.90 -8.90 12.13
CA LEU A 39 -6.89 -9.22 11.10
C LEU A 39 -8.32 -9.02 11.61
N LEU A 40 -8.59 -9.42 12.86
CA LEU A 40 -9.89 -9.19 13.50
C LEU A 40 -10.18 -7.70 13.67
N CYS A 41 -9.18 -6.90 14.06
CA CYS A 41 -9.33 -5.45 14.18
C CYS A 41 -9.64 -4.81 12.82
N ALA A 42 -8.88 -5.16 11.78
CA ALA A 42 -9.10 -4.66 10.43
C ALA A 42 -10.47 -5.11 9.87
N ALA A 43 -10.89 -6.35 10.13
CA ALA A 43 -12.20 -6.86 9.74
C ALA A 43 -13.34 -6.13 10.48
N ALA A 44 -13.18 -5.84 11.76
CA ALA A 44 -14.17 -5.07 12.53
C ALA A 44 -14.32 -3.64 11.98
N VAL A 45 -13.22 -2.96 11.69
CA VAL A 45 -13.23 -1.63 11.05
C VAL A 45 -13.86 -1.69 9.66
N PHE A 46 -13.49 -2.69 8.85
CA PHE A 46 -14.08 -2.92 7.52
C PHE A 46 -15.61 -3.03 7.60
N LEU A 47 -16.12 -3.90 8.48
CA LEU A 47 -17.55 -4.13 8.62
C LEU A 47 -18.28 -2.88 9.14
N ALA A 48 -17.70 -2.19 10.14
CA ALA A 48 -18.27 -0.94 10.64
C ALA A 48 -18.34 0.13 9.55
N ALA A 49 -17.26 0.34 8.81
CA ALA A 49 -17.21 1.31 7.71
C ALA A 49 -18.18 0.95 6.60
N LEU A 50 -18.20 -0.31 6.18
CA LEU A 50 -19.08 -0.78 5.10
C LEU A 50 -20.55 -0.61 5.47
N VAL A 51 -20.95 -0.95 6.70
CA VAL A 51 -22.34 -0.75 7.18
C VAL A 51 -22.71 0.73 7.15
N VAL A 52 -21.84 1.61 7.66
CA VAL A 52 -22.09 3.06 7.67
C VAL A 52 -22.22 3.60 6.24
N TYR A 53 -21.29 3.25 5.35
CA TYR A 53 -21.28 3.77 3.98
C TYR A 53 -22.44 3.24 3.14
N ILE A 54 -22.84 1.97 3.30
CA ILE A 54 -24.05 1.43 2.67
C ILE A 54 -25.30 2.15 3.18
N TRP A 55 -25.38 2.43 4.49
CA TRP A 55 -26.55 3.07 5.07
C TRP A 55 -26.76 4.50 4.57
N THR A 56 -25.68 5.20 4.23
CA THR A 56 -25.70 6.55 3.68
C THR A 56 -25.47 6.60 2.16
N LEU A 57 -25.54 5.46 1.47
CA LEU A 57 -25.21 5.37 0.05
C LEU A 57 -26.20 6.16 -0.80
N ALA A 58 -25.71 6.92 -1.78
CA ALA A 58 -26.58 7.58 -2.74
C ALA A 58 -27.36 6.52 -3.55
N PRO A 59 -28.70 6.61 -3.62
CA PRO A 59 -29.51 5.59 -4.30
C PRO A 59 -29.47 5.73 -5.82
N THR A 60 -28.93 6.83 -6.35
CA THR A 60 -28.91 7.16 -7.77
C THR A 60 -27.69 8.04 -8.11
N VAL A 61 -27.63 8.53 -9.35
CA VAL A 61 -26.62 9.46 -9.86
C VAL A 61 -26.60 10.74 -9.02
N THR A 62 -25.39 11.25 -8.76
CA THR A 62 -25.17 12.49 -7.99
C THR A 62 -24.47 13.55 -8.84
N LEU A 63 -24.11 14.68 -8.24
CA LEU A 63 -23.50 15.83 -8.93
C LEU A 63 -22.06 15.55 -9.37
N VAL A 64 -21.47 16.51 -10.10
CA VAL A 64 -20.07 16.50 -10.55
C VAL A 64 -19.82 15.30 -11.47
N ASP A 65 -18.76 14.52 -11.24
CA ASP A 65 -18.27 13.51 -12.18
C ASP A 65 -19.03 12.18 -12.06
N SER A 66 -19.85 12.01 -11.02
CA SER A 66 -20.55 10.76 -10.71
C SER A 66 -21.37 10.24 -11.89
N GLY A 67 -22.12 11.11 -12.58
CA GLY A 67 -22.94 10.69 -13.74
C GLY A 67 -22.11 10.22 -14.93
N GLU A 68 -21.02 10.92 -15.23
CA GLU A 68 -20.08 10.54 -16.28
C GLU A 68 -19.43 9.18 -15.97
N LEU A 69 -18.87 9.05 -14.77
CA LEU A 69 -18.16 7.85 -14.32
C LEU A 69 -19.08 6.62 -14.29
N ILE A 70 -20.35 6.76 -13.91
CA ILE A 70 -21.35 5.68 -13.96
C ILE A 70 -21.55 5.19 -15.40
N VAL A 71 -21.75 6.10 -16.35
CA VAL A 71 -21.97 5.74 -17.77
C VAL A 71 -20.71 5.12 -18.37
N VAL A 72 -19.53 5.67 -18.06
CA VAL A 72 -18.24 5.13 -18.49
C VAL A 72 -18.03 3.72 -17.95
N ALA A 73 -18.21 3.49 -16.65
CA ALA A 73 -18.03 2.18 -16.03
C ALA A 73 -19.04 1.15 -16.54
N GLN A 74 -20.31 1.53 -16.71
CA GLN A 74 -21.31 0.63 -17.29
C GLN A 74 -20.95 0.22 -18.73
N GLY A 75 -20.48 1.17 -19.55
CA GLY A 75 -20.22 0.96 -20.97
C GLY A 75 -18.79 0.61 -21.35
N LEU A 76 -17.87 0.46 -20.39
CA LEU A 76 -16.42 0.38 -20.63
C LEU A 76 -15.93 1.50 -21.58
N GLY A 77 -16.32 2.74 -21.24
CA GLY A 77 -15.94 3.95 -21.98
C GLY A 77 -14.59 4.54 -21.56
N VAL A 78 -14.32 5.78 -21.99
CA VAL A 78 -13.13 6.54 -21.58
C VAL A 78 -13.59 7.77 -20.80
N ALA A 79 -13.31 7.79 -19.50
CA ALA A 79 -13.59 8.92 -18.60
C ALA A 79 -12.69 10.12 -18.91
N HIS A 80 -13.03 11.27 -18.35
CA HIS A 80 -12.22 12.46 -18.43
C HIS A 80 -10.75 12.21 -17.98
N PRO A 81 -9.77 12.93 -18.54
CA PRO A 81 -8.36 12.69 -18.27
C PRO A 81 -8.00 12.71 -16.76
N PRO A 82 -7.18 11.77 -16.26
CA PRO A 82 -6.37 10.79 -17.00
C PRO A 82 -7.07 9.47 -17.37
N GLY A 83 -8.39 9.37 -17.15
CA GLY A 83 -9.24 8.27 -17.64
C GLY A 83 -9.45 7.11 -16.67
N PHE A 84 -8.71 7.06 -15.56
CA PHE A 84 -8.86 6.10 -14.45
C PHE A 84 -9.10 4.63 -14.87
N PRO A 85 -8.33 4.08 -15.85
CA PRO A 85 -8.60 2.77 -16.46
C PRO A 85 -8.79 1.63 -15.46
N LEU A 86 -7.99 1.57 -14.38
CA LEU A 86 -8.15 0.52 -13.37
C LEU A 86 -9.52 0.63 -12.67
N TRP A 87 -9.91 1.84 -12.28
CA TRP A 87 -11.18 2.09 -11.63
C TRP A 87 -12.34 1.72 -12.55
N VAL A 88 -12.30 2.13 -13.82
CA VAL A 88 -13.35 1.83 -14.81
C VAL A 88 -13.53 0.32 -14.97
N MET A 89 -12.44 -0.43 -15.13
CA MET A 89 -12.49 -1.90 -15.25
C MET A 89 -13.08 -2.57 -14.00
N LEU A 90 -12.72 -2.10 -12.80
CA LEU A 90 -13.24 -2.66 -11.54
C LEU A 90 -14.71 -2.27 -11.29
N ALA A 91 -15.07 -1.02 -11.53
CA ALA A 91 -16.43 -0.51 -11.39
C ALA A 91 -17.40 -1.15 -12.41
N HIS A 92 -16.90 -1.53 -13.58
CA HIS A 92 -17.68 -2.28 -14.56
C HIS A 92 -18.22 -3.59 -13.97
N PHE A 93 -17.42 -4.34 -13.20
CA PHE A 93 -17.91 -5.56 -12.55
C PHE A 93 -19.06 -5.30 -11.58
N ALA A 94 -19.05 -4.16 -10.88
CA ALA A 94 -20.16 -3.78 -10.01
C ALA A 94 -21.45 -3.55 -10.82
N SER A 95 -21.34 -2.95 -12.01
CA SER A 95 -22.49 -2.72 -12.90
C SER A 95 -23.19 -4.03 -13.32
N LEU A 96 -22.45 -5.15 -13.41
CA LEU A 96 -22.95 -6.46 -13.84
C LEU A 96 -23.76 -7.20 -12.77
N VAL A 97 -23.67 -6.80 -11.50
CA VAL A 97 -24.41 -7.45 -10.40
C VAL A 97 -25.91 -7.23 -10.60
N PRO A 98 -26.78 -8.24 -10.74
CA PRO A 98 -28.18 -8.06 -11.14
C PRO A 98 -29.10 -7.63 -9.98
N PHE A 99 -28.72 -6.59 -9.23
CA PHE A 99 -29.48 -6.09 -8.07
C PHE A 99 -29.57 -4.56 -8.06
N GLY A 100 -30.76 -4.00 -7.84
CA GLY A 100 -30.96 -2.54 -7.80
C GLY A 100 -30.67 -1.85 -9.15
N ASN A 101 -30.54 -0.53 -9.14
CA ASN A 101 -30.16 0.23 -10.34
C ASN A 101 -28.63 0.30 -10.51
N VAL A 102 -28.15 0.56 -11.73
CA VAL A 102 -26.71 0.56 -12.05
C VAL A 102 -25.93 1.61 -11.24
N ALA A 103 -26.50 2.80 -11.04
CA ALA A 103 -25.87 3.86 -10.27
C ALA A 103 -25.59 3.43 -8.82
N ALA A 104 -26.56 2.81 -8.15
CA ALA A 104 -26.40 2.30 -6.80
C ALA A 104 -25.33 1.18 -6.71
N ARG A 105 -25.25 0.30 -7.71
CA ARG A 105 -24.23 -0.76 -7.77
C ARG A 105 -22.83 -0.17 -7.90
N ILE A 106 -22.67 0.87 -8.72
CA ILE A 106 -21.37 1.52 -8.92
C ILE A 106 -21.02 2.40 -7.72
N ASN A 107 -21.98 3.14 -7.13
CA ASN A 107 -21.78 3.85 -5.85
C ASN A 107 -21.29 2.89 -4.76
N PHE A 108 -21.86 1.68 -4.70
CA PHE A 108 -21.42 0.65 -3.75
C PHE A 108 -19.94 0.26 -3.92
N SER A 109 -19.38 0.32 -5.13
CA SER A 109 -17.96 0.05 -5.34
C SER A 109 -17.08 1.05 -4.58
N SER A 110 -17.43 2.34 -4.58
CA SER A 110 -16.74 3.38 -3.81
C SER A 110 -16.86 3.14 -2.30
N ALA A 111 -18.04 2.74 -1.81
CA ALA A 111 -18.23 2.35 -0.41
C ALA A 111 -17.35 1.15 -0.01
N LEU A 112 -17.27 0.14 -0.88
CA LEU A 112 -16.43 -1.05 -0.66
C LEU A 112 -14.95 -0.69 -0.63
N PHE A 113 -14.46 0.10 -1.58
CA PHE A 113 -13.06 0.53 -1.62
C PHE A 113 -12.70 1.40 -0.42
N ALA A 114 -13.57 2.32 -0.01
CA ALA A 114 -13.37 3.14 1.18
C ALA A 114 -13.33 2.31 2.48
N ALA A 115 -14.23 1.33 2.63
CA ALA A 115 -14.23 0.44 3.78
C ALA A 115 -12.95 -0.42 3.83
N LEU A 116 -12.51 -0.95 2.68
CA LEU A 116 -11.23 -1.66 2.57
C LEU A 116 -10.05 -0.73 2.90
N ALA A 117 -10.08 0.53 2.46
CA ALA A 117 -9.04 1.50 2.78
C ALA A 117 -8.92 1.72 4.29
N CYS A 118 -10.05 1.85 5.01
CA CYS A 118 -10.07 1.97 6.46
C CYS A 118 -9.47 0.72 7.16
N ALA A 119 -9.77 -0.46 6.65
CA ALA A 119 -9.20 -1.72 7.14
C ALA A 119 -7.69 -1.81 6.89
N VAL A 120 -7.22 -1.43 5.70
CA VAL A 120 -5.79 -1.43 5.37
C VAL A 120 -5.05 -0.37 6.18
N LEU A 121 -5.64 0.81 6.43
CA LEU A 121 -5.05 1.80 7.33
C LEU A 121 -4.85 1.25 8.74
N THR A 122 -5.83 0.50 9.25
CA THR A 122 -5.73 -0.21 10.53
C THR A 122 -4.49 -1.11 10.53
N LEU A 123 -4.27 -1.88 9.46
CA LEU A 123 -3.09 -2.74 9.32
C LEU A 123 -1.79 -1.94 9.17
N VAL A 124 -1.78 -0.81 8.45
CA VAL A 124 -0.61 0.08 8.32
C VAL A 124 -0.15 0.58 9.68
N VAL A 125 -1.09 1.05 10.51
CA VAL A 125 -0.77 1.56 11.85
C VAL A 125 -0.31 0.45 12.78
N ALA A 126 -0.91 -0.75 12.69
CA ALA A 126 -0.44 -1.91 13.43
C ALA A 126 0.99 -2.31 13.03
N GLU A 127 1.31 -2.34 11.73
CA GLU A 127 2.65 -2.62 11.22
C GLU A 127 3.69 -1.60 11.72
N LEU A 128 3.35 -0.31 11.77
CA LEU A 128 4.21 0.74 12.33
C LEU A 128 4.49 0.51 13.82
N GLY A 129 3.45 0.22 14.62
CA GLY A 129 3.58 -0.03 16.06
C GLY A 129 4.41 -1.27 16.37
N ILE A 130 4.18 -2.37 15.66
CA ILE A 130 4.91 -3.62 15.83
C ILE A 130 6.37 -3.46 15.39
N THR A 131 6.63 -2.81 14.26
CA THR A 131 8.00 -2.58 13.77
C THR A 131 8.81 -1.72 14.74
N THR A 132 8.17 -0.71 15.34
CA THR A 132 8.79 0.12 16.39
C THR A 132 9.18 -0.71 17.61
N SER A 133 8.33 -1.66 18.01
CA SER A 133 8.60 -2.57 19.13
C SER A 133 9.83 -3.46 18.86
N TYR A 134 9.97 -3.98 17.64
CA TYR A 134 11.17 -4.73 17.23
C TYR A 134 12.42 -3.85 17.21
N ALA A 135 12.34 -2.64 16.66
CA ALA A 135 13.46 -1.70 16.59
C ALA A 135 13.95 -1.27 17.99
N ALA A 136 13.03 -1.02 18.92
CA ALA A 136 13.35 -0.69 20.31
C ALA A 136 14.04 -1.86 21.05
N THR A 137 13.60 -3.09 20.80
CA THR A 137 14.18 -4.30 21.40
C THR A 137 15.60 -4.57 20.91
N ALA A 138 15.87 -4.32 19.62
CA ALA A 138 17.23 -4.42 19.05
C ALA A 138 18.20 -3.43 19.70
N LYS A 139 17.74 -2.21 20.05
CA LYS A 139 18.55 -1.18 20.72
C LYS A 139 18.85 -1.52 22.19
N LYS A 140 17.94 -2.20 22.88
CA LYS A 140 18.08 -2.59 24.30
C LYS A 140 18.90 -3.86 24.52
N ARG A 141 19.12 -4.71 23.51
CA ARG A 141 19.99 -5.91 23.63
C ARG A 141 21.47 -5.60 23.95
N GLY A 142 21.90 -4.34 23.90
CA GLY A 142 23.20 -3.88 24.41
C GLY A 142 23.23 -3.54 25.92
N ALA A 143 22.07 -3.48 26.59
CA ALA A 143 21.95 -3.12 28.00
C ALA A 143 20.90 -4.02 28.67
N GLN A 144 21.39 -5.12 29.26
CA GLN A 144 20.74 -5.94 30.28
C GLN A 144 19.44 -6.67 29.87
N GLN A 145 19.57 -7.98 29.63
CA GLN A 145 18.48 -8.94 29.81
C GLN A 145 18.00 -8.88 31.27
N ARG A 146 16.82 -8.30 31.53
CA ARG A 146 16.09 -8.58 32.77
C ARG A 146 14.59 -8.68 32.51
N LYS A 147 14.03 -9.72 33.14
CA LYS A 147 12.67 -10.24 33.15
C LYS A 147 11.57 -9.17 33.13
N SER A 148 10.52 -9.45 32.36
CA SER A 148 9.13 -9.28 32.80
C SER A 148 8.22 -10.14 31.93
N SER A 149 7.99 -11.36 32.38
CA SER A 149 6.91 -12.24 31.97
C SER A 149 5.71 -11.94 32.85
N GLY A 150 4.65 -11.37 32.26
CA GLY A 150 3.37 -11.15 32.95
C GLY A 150 2.74 -9.83 32.58
N ASP A 151 2.18 -9.75 31.36
CA ASP A 151 0.91 -9.07 31.03
C ASP A 151 0.73 -9.05 29.49
N SER A 152 0.65 -10.22 28.86
CA SER A 152 0.64 -10.33 27.39
C SER A 152 -0.68 -9.88 26.75
N GLY A 153 -1.77 -9.83 27.50
CA GLY A 153 -3.09 -9.45 27.00
C GLY A 153 -3.29 -7.94 26.92
N ILE A 154 -3.04 -7.23 28.03
CA ILE A 154 -3.21 -5.77 28.10
C ILE A 154 -2.18 -5.06 27.23
N SER A 155 -0.93 -5.53 27.20
CA SER A 155 0.11 -4.98 26.31
C SER A 155 -0.22 -5.13 24.82
N HIS A 156 -0.86 -6.23 24.42
CA HIS A 156 -1.27 -6.46 23.03
C HIS A 156 -2.49 -5.60 22.64
N LEU A 157 -3.44 -5.41 23.56
CA LEU A 157 -4.57 -4.51 23.36
C LEU A 157 -4.13 -3.05 23.26
N LEU A 158 -3.21 -2.61 24.12
CA LEU A 158 -2.61 -1.26 24.06
C LEU A 158 -1.84 -1.01 22.76
N THR A 159 -1.31 -2.06 22.13
CA THR A 159 -0.62 -1.96 20.83
C THR A 159 -1.60 -1.83 19.65
N LEU A 160 -2.80 -2.44 19.76
CA LEU A 160 -3.81 -2.43 18.69
C LEU A 160 -4.81 -1.27 18.81
N ALA A 161 -4.96 -0.66 19.99
CA ALA A 161 -5.87 0.48 20.17
C ALA A 161 -5.58 1.66 19.23
N PRO A 162 -4.32 2.10 18.99
CA PRO A 162 -4.04 3.14 18.00
C PRO A 162 -4.40 2.73 16.57
N ALA A 163 -4.25 1.45 16.23
CA ALA A 163 -4.59 0.92 14.92
C ALA A 163 -6.10 0.95 14.67
N LEU A 164 -6.88 0.43 15.62
CA LEU A 164 -8.35 0.53 15.60
C LEU A 164 -8.82 1.98 15.55
N GLY A 165 -8.23 2.83 16.39
CA GLY A 165 -8.54 4.26 16.44
C GLY A 165 -8.30 4.95 15.11
N ALA A 166 -7.17 4.69 14.44
CA ALA A 166 -6.87 5.28 13.13
C ALA A 166 -7.85 4.84 12.04
N GLY A 167 -8.20 3.55 12.01
CA GLY A 167 -9.19 3.01 11.07
C GLY A 167 -10.59 3.61 11.26
N LEU A 168 -11.04 3.72 12.51
CA LEU A 168 -12.33 4.34 12.83
C LEU A 168 -12.33 5.86 12.60
N LEU A 169 -11.24 6.56 12.91
CA LEU A 169 -11.10 7.99 12.59
C LEU A 169 -11.22 8.23 11.08
N MET A 170 -10.59 7.39 10.26
CA MET A 170 -10.74 7.46 8.80
C MET A 170 -12.16 7.10 8.35
N THR A 171 -12.78 6.10 9.00
CA THR A 171 -14.17 5.70 8.72
C THR A 171 -15.14 6.87 8.86
N PHE A 172 -15.02 7.63 9.95
CA PHE A 172 -15.86 8.79 10.24
C PHE A 172 -15.29 10.11 9.74
N SER A 173 -14.23 10.09 8.92
CA SER A 173 -13.69 11.28 8.30
C SER A 173 -14.69 11.83 7.28
N ARG A 174 -14.95 13.14 7.31
CA ARG A 174 -15.91 13.80 6.42
C ARG A 174 -15.50 13.63 4.96
N THR A 175 -14.21 13.81 4.67
CA THR A 175 -13.69 13.78 3.31
C THR A 175 -13.81 12.39 2.69
N LEU A 176 -13.36 11.32 3.38
CA LEU A 176 -13.50 9.98 2.83
C LEU A 176 -14.97 9.56 2.76
N TRP A 177 -15.76 9.88 3.79
CA TRP A 177 -17.18 9.52 3.81
C TRP A 177 -17.94 10.16 2.64
N SER A 178 -17.70 11.44 2.32
CA SER A 178 -18.37 12.08 1.17
C SER A 178 -18.10 11.37 -0.15
N TYR A 179 -16.90 10.80 -0.33
CA TYR A 179 -16.54 10.03 -1.53
C TYR A 179 -16.95 8.56 -1.44
N ALA A 180 -17.12 8.00 -0.24
CA ALA A 180 -17.58 6.63 -0.05
C ALA A 180 -19.05 6.45 -0.43
N THR A 181 -19.86 7.52 -0.40
CA THR A 181 -21.31 7.45 -0.63
C THR A 181 -21.73 7.67 -2.08
N ILE A 182 -20.80 8.07 -2.96
CA ILE A 182 -21.05 8.41 -4.36
C ILE A 182 -20.02 7.74 -5.28
N THR A 183 -20.29 7.69 -6.58
CA THR A 183 -19.36 7.16 -7.58
C THR A 183 -18.17 8.09 -7.75
N GLU A 184 -17.04 7.72 -7.14
CA GLU A 184 -15.80 8.49 -7.18
C GLU A 184 -14.55 7.60 -7.17
N VAL A 185 -13.49 8.08 -7.82
CA VAL A 185 -12.22 7.35 -8.06
C VAL A 185 -11.30 7.38 -6.83
N TYR A 186 -11.42 8.41 -6.00
CA TYR A 186 -10.51 8.65 -4.87
C TYR A 186 -10.52 7.56 -3.81
N THR A 187 -11.62 6.80 -3.69
CA THR A 187 -11.74 5.69 -2.73
C THR A 187 -10.84 4.51 -3.10
N LEU A 188 -10.74 4.18 -4.39
CA LEU A 188 -9.80 3.18 -4.91
C LEU A 188 -8.36 3.66 -4.78
N ASN A 189 -8.09 4.91 -5.18
CA ASN A 189 -6.76 5.52 -5.04
C ASN A 189 -6.24 5.41 -3.59
N THR A 190 -7.09 5.77 -2.63
CA THR A 190 -6.78 5.69 -1.20
C THR A 190 -6.45 4.26 -0.77
N LEU A 191 -7.27 3.28 -1.17
CA LEU A 191 -7.03 1.86 -0.91
C LEU A 191 -5.68 1.41 -1.47
N LEU A 192 -5.36 1.77 -2.71
CA LEU A 192 -4.13 1.36 -3.38
C LEU A 192 -2.88 1.97 -2.74
N ILE A 193 -2.90 3.26 -2.42
CA ILE A 193 -1.81 3.94 -1.70
C ILE A 193 -1.56 3.27 -0.34
N LEU A 194 -2.61 3.04 0.44
CA LEU A 194 -2.49 2.37 1.74
C LEU A 194 -2.01 0.93 1.61
N THR A 195 -2.39 0.24 0.55
CA THR A 195 -1.89 -1.12 0.26
C THR A 195 -0.41 -1.10 -0.06
N VAL A 196 0.08 -0.15 -0.86
CA VAL A 196 1.53 0.03 -1.10
C VAL A 196 2.27 0.31 0.21
N PHE A 197 1.74 1.19 1.06
CA PHE A 197 2.32 1.48 2.38
C PHE A 197 2.38 0.25 3.26
N PHE A 198 1.29 -0.50 3.37
CA PHE A 198 1.23 -1.75 4.12
C PHE A 198 2.29 -2.74 3.65
N LEU A 199 2.38 -2.99 2.34
CA LEU A 199 3.34 -3.94 1.76
C LEU A 199 4.79 -3.51 2.00
N MET A 200 5.10 -2.22 1.86
CA MET A 200 6.45 -1.70 2.11
C MET A 200 6.84 -1.74 3.59
N LEU A 201 5.90 -1.46 4.49
CA LEU A 201 6.13 -1.58 5.93
C LEU A 201 6.28 -3.05 6.35
N ARG A 202 5.47 -3.95 5.79
CA ARG A 202 5.60 -5.40 6.00
C ARG A 202 6.95 -5.94 5.51
N TRP A 203 7.38 -5.52 4.32
CA TRP A 203 8.72 -5.83 3.79
C TRP A 203 9.81 -5.41 4.77
N ARG A 204 9.75 -4.15 5.22
CA ARG A 204 10.70 -3.61 6.20
C ARG A 204 10.68 -4.38 7.51
N ARG A 205 9.50 -4.64 8.08
CA ARG A 205 9.34 -5.36 9.36
C ARG A 205 10.00 -6.73 9.31
N CYS A 206 9.82 -7.48 8.20
CA CYS A 206 10.43 -8.78 8.03
C CYS A 206 11.96 -8.71 8.07
N ILE A 207 12.55 -7.70 7.43
CA ILE A 207 13.99 -7.49 7.41
C ILE A 207 14.53 -7.08 8.78
N VAL A 208 13.83 -6.18 9.47
CA VAL A 208 14.23 -5.71 10.81
C VAL A 208 14.17 -6.86 11.83
N ALA A 209 13.14 -7.69 11.76
CA ALA A 209 13.01 -8.87 12.61
C ALA A 209 14.14 -9.89 12.35
N GLU A 210 14.42 -10.23 11.08
CA GLU A 210 15.45 -11.22 10.72
C GLU A 210 16.87 -10.73 11.08
N ARG A 211 17.17 -9.43 10.92
CA ARG A 211 18.46 -8.85 11.36
C ARG A 211 18.68 -8.88 12.87
N SER A 212 17.60 -8.94 13.65
CA SER A 212 17.70 -9.15 15.10
C SER A 212 18.23 -10.56 15.43
N ASP A 213 18.05 -11.50 14.51
CA ASP A 213 18.39 -12.91 14.68
C ASP A 213 19.65 -13.34 13.90
N THR A 214 20.01 -12.67 12.79
CA THR A 214 21.14 -13.08 11.92
C THR A 214 21.91 -11.88 11.31
N LYS A 215 23.22 -12.04 11.05
CA LYS A 215 24.11 -11.00 10.47
C LYS A 215 24.15 -10.94 8.93
N THR A 216 23.43 -11.78 8.20
CA THR A 216 23.51 -11.86 6.74
C THR A 216 22.60 -10.85 6.02
N ALA A 217 23.06 -10.37 4.86
CA ALA A 217 22.51 -9.20 4.17
C ALA A 217 21.52 -9.50 3.02
N ILE A 218 21.20 -10.78 2.77
CA ILE A 218 20.30 -11.17 1.67
C ILE A 218 18.91 -11.44 2.24
N THR A 219 17.94 -10.63 1.83
CA THR A 219 16.57 -10.70 2.35
C THR A 219 15.70 -11.53 1.43
N LYS A 220 15.25 -12.70 1.90
CA LYS A 220 14.30 -13.58 1.19
C LYS A 220 12.88 -12.99 1.05
N HIS A 221 12.67 -11.76 1.51
CA HIS A 221 11.36 -11.13 1.69
C HIS A 221 10.95 -10.21 0.53
N ASP A 222 11.67 -10.23 -0.59
CA ASP A 222 11.42 -9.33 -1.72
C ASP A 222 10.10 -9.54 -2.45
N GLY A 223 9.38 -10.64 -2.17
CA GLY A 223 8.00 -10.82 -2.61
C GLY A 223 7.13 -9.60 -2.25
N TRP A 224 7.23 -9.09 -1.01
CA TRP A 224 6.48 -7.91 -0.57
C TRP A 224 6.84 -6.64 -1.37
N LEU A 225 8.12 -6.45 -1.68
CA LEU A 225 8.60 -5.33 -2.49
C LEU A 225 8.06 -5.41 -3.92
N TYR A 226 8.10 -6.59 -4.53
CA TYR A 226 7.62 -6.79 -5.90
C TYR A 226 6.10 -6.73 -6.00
N THR A 227 5.37 -7.23 -5.01
CA THR A 227 3.92 -7.01 -4.90
C THR A 227 3.61 -5.52 -4.72
N ALA A 228 4.35 -4.79 -3.87
CA ALA A 228 4.18 -3.35 -3.73
C ALA A 228 4.42 -2.61 -5.05
N ALA A 229 5.44 -3.02 -5.81
CA ALA A 229 5.74 -2.44 -7.12
C ALA A 229 4.63 -2.72 -8.15
N ALA A 230 4.06 -3.92 -8.16
CA ALA A 230 2.91 -4.26 -9.01
C ALA A 230 1.69 -3.39 -8.65
N VAL A 231 1.33 -3.30 -7.37
CA VAL A 231 0.22 -2.47 -6.88
C VAL A 231 0.48 -1.00 -7.19
N PHE A 232 1.72 -0.51 -7.03
CA PHE A 232 2.09 0.87 -7.39
C PHE A 232 1.88 1.15 -8.88
N GLY A 233 2.28 0.23 -9.75
CA GLY A 233 2.02 0.33 -11.20
C GLY A 233 0.53 0.37 -11.55
N LEU A 234 -0.27 -0.49 -10.91
CA LEU A 234 -1.74 -0.47 -11.04
C LEU A 234 -2.33 0.87 -10.56
N ALA A 235 -1.86 1.37 -9.42
CA ALA A 235 -2.33 2.62 -8.80
C ALA A 235 -2.03 3.85 -9.66
N LEU A 236 -0.92 3.87 -10.39
CA LEU A 236 -0.65 4.91 -11.39
C LEU A 236 -1.69 4.91 -12.54
N GLY A 237 -2.32 3.76 -12.82
CA GLY A 237 -3.45 3.62 -13.74
C GLY A 237 -4.79 4.06 -13.15
N ASP A 238 -4.84 4.42 -11.87
CA ASP A 238 -5.98 5.08 -11.25
C ASP A 238 -5.69 6.57 -11.16
N HIS A 239 -4.73 6.98 -10.32
CA HIS A 239 -4.41 8.39 -10.10
C HIS A 239 -2.90 8.65 -10.02
N HIS A 240 -2.26 8.82 -11.19
CA HIS A 240 -0.79 8.86 -11.31
C HIS A 240 -0.08 9.96 -10.50
N VAL A 241 -0.71 11.13 -10.30
CA VAL A 241 -0.07 12.26 -9.61
C VAL A 241 0.07 11.98 -8.11
N THR A 242 -1.04 11.71 -7.42
CA THR A 242 -1.06 11.39 -5.98
C THR A 242 -0.24 10.16 -5.66
N VAL A 243 -0.28 9.13 -6.51
CA VAL A 243 0.53 7.92 -6.33
C VAL A 243 2.02 8.24 -6.50
N GLY A 244 2.38 9.04 -7.50
CA GLY A 244 3.76 9.50 -7.73
C GLY A 244 4.36 10.26 -6.55
N LEU A 245 3.55 11.09 -5.87
CA LEU A 245 3.97 11.85 -4.67
C LEU A 245 4.37 10.95 -3.49
N THR A 246 3.96 9.68 -3.48
CA THR A 246 4.34 8.71 -2.44
C THR A 246 5.74 8.11 -2.65
N LEU A 247 6.30 8.21 -3.86
CA LEU A 247 7.56 7.57 -4.23
C LEU A 247 8.75 8.01 -3.35
N PRO A 248 8.92 9.30 -2.98
CA PRO A 248 9.98 9.71 -2.06
C PRO A 248 9.86 9.06 -0.68
N ALA A 249 8.64 8.86 -0.16
CA ALA A 249 8.42 8.21 1.13
C ALA A 249 8.80 6.72 1.07
N VAL A 250 8.42 6.02 -0.02
CA VAL A 250 8.83 4.64 -0.29
C VAL A 250 10.35 4.53 -0.43
N ALA A 251 10.99 5.46 -1.15
CA ALA A 251 12.44 5.51 -1.30
C ALA A 251 13.15 5.65 0.05
N VAL A 252 12.61 6.43 0.99
CA VAL A 252 13.17 6.53 2.34
C VAL A 252 13.05 5.22 3.13
N ILE A 253 11.93 4.50 3.04
CA ILE A 253 11.81 3.16 3.63
C ILE A 253 12.92 2.25 3.10
N VAL A 254 13.10 2.23 1.77
CA VAL A 254 14.12 1.40 1.10
C VAL A 254 15.53 1.80 1.53
N TRP A 255 15.87 3.08 1.43
CA TRP A 255 17.18 3.62 1.78
C TRP A 255 17.55 3.31 3.23
N ARG A 256 16.64 3.57 4.16
CA ARG A 256 16.89 3.40 5.59
C ARG A 256 16.90 1.93 6.01
N THR A 257 16.32 1.04 5.22
CA THR A 257 16.29 -0.40 5.49
C THR A 257 17.47 -1.13 4.86
N GLN A 258 17.82 -0.84 3.60
CA GLN A 258 18.83 -1.57 2.82
C GLN A 258 20.06 -0.73 2.42
N GLY A 259 20.06 0.57 2.68
CA GLY A 259 21.13 1.48 2.29
C GLY A 259 21.08 1.92 0.82
N LEU A 260 21.96 2.85 0.44
CA LEU A 260 21.98 3.43 -0.92
C LEU A 260 22.35 2.42 -2.01
N ARG A 261 23.09 1.36 -1.67
CA ARG A 261 23.47 0.30 -2.62
C ARG A 261 22.26 -0.47 -3.19
N PHE A 262 21.10 -0.37 -2.55
CA PHE A 262 19.87 -0.93 -3.11
C PHE A 262 19.50 -0.27 -4.45
N PHE A 263 19.71 1.05 -4.59
CA PHE A 263 19.29 1.80 -5.77
C PHE A 263 20.13 1.51 -7.03
N THR A 264 21.28 0.86 -6.88
CA THR A 264 22.09 0.35 -8.00
C THR A 264 21.93 -1.16 -8.21
N SER A 265 21.03 -1.80 -7.46
CA SER A 265 20.85 -3.25 -7.51
C SER A 265 19.85 -3.69 -8.59
N ARG A 266 20.00 -4.92 -9.09
CA ARG A 266 19.03 -5.57 -9.98
C ARG A 266 17.62 -5.68 -9.36
N ARG A 267 17.52 -5.62 -8.02
CA ARG A 267 16.22 -5.67 -7.32
C ARG A 267 15.37 -4.46 -7.66
N LEU A 268 15.97 -3.25 -7.74
CA LEU A 268 15.25 -2.06 -8.17
C LEU A 268 14.80 -2.18 -9.64
N LEU A 269 15.68 -2.71 -10.51
CA LEU A 269 15.32 -2.96 -11.91
C LEU A 269 14.09 -3.87 -12.03
N TYR A 270 14.05 -4.99 -11.29
CA TYR A 270 12.90 -5.88 -11.31
C TYR A 270 11.63 -5.21 -10.76
N ALA A 271 11.73 -4.46 -9.67
CA ALA A 271 10.59 -3.69 -9.16
C ALA A 271 10.08 -2.67 -10.19
N ALA A 272 10.97 -1.94 -10.85
CA ALA A 272 10.63 -0.98 -11.89
C ALA A 272 9.95 -1.66 -13.09
N LEU A 273 10.50 -2.78 -13.59
CA LEU A 273 9.90 -3.54 -14.69
C LEU A 273 8.51 -4.08 -14.35
N ILE A 274 8.31 -4.58 -13.13
CA ILE A 274 7.00 -5.06 -12.65
C ILE A 274 6.00 -3.90 -12.58
N SER A 275 6.41 -2.77 -12.02
CA SER A 275 5.56 -1.58 -11.92
C SER A 275 5.18 -1.02 -13.30
N ILE A 276 6.15 -0.90 -14.21
CA ILE A 276 5.92 -0.45 -15.59
C ILE A 276 5.03 -1.45 -16.34
N GLY A 277 5.25 -2.76 -16.16
CA GLY A 277 4.41 -3.79 -16.76
C GLY A 277 2.95 -3.69 -16.31
N ALA A 278 2.70 -3.50 -15.01
CA ALA A 278 1.37 -3.30 -14.46
C ALA A 278 0.71 -2.00 -14.97
N LEU A 279 1.48 -0.91 -15.04
CA LEU A 279 1.04 0.37 -15.59
C LEU A 279 0.58 0.23 -17.06
N VAL A 280 1.43 -0.37 -17.90
CA VAL A 280 1.14 -0.58 -19.33
C VAL A 280 -0.07 -1.48 -19.51
N ALA A 281 -0.19 -2.55 -18.71
CA ALA A 281 -1.33 -3.48 -18.78
C ALA A 281 -2.66 -2.76 -18.52
N VAL A 282 -2.69 -1.83 -17.57
CA VAL A 282 -3.90 -1.05 -17.26
C VAL A 282 -4.16 0.03 -18.32
N TYR A 283 -3.15 0.82 -18.73
CA TYR A 283 -3.35 1.88 -19.72
C TYR A 283 -3.61 1.37 -21.15
N ALA A 284 -3.28 0.11 -21.46
CA ALA A 284 -3.69 -0.53 -22.70
C ALA A 284 -5.22 -0.55 -22.89
N TYR A 285 -5.98 -0.43 -21.81
CA TYR A 285 -7.43 -0.24 -21.84
C TYR A 285 -7.86 0.95 -22.70
N LEU A 286 -7.20 2.11 -22.58
CA LEU A 286 -7.64 3.35 -23.22
C LEU A 286 -7.82 3.23 -24.75
N PRO A 287 -6.80 2.81 -25.53
CA PRO A 287 -6.97 2.65 -26.97
C PRO A 287 -7.96 1.54 -27.35
N ILE A 288 -8.03 0.47 -26.56
CA ILE A 288 -8.98 -0.63 -26.80
C ILE A 288 -10.40 -0.09 -26.64
N ALA A 289 -10.72 0.52 -25.50
CA ALA A 289 -12.02 1.12 -25.22
C ALA A 289 -12.39 2.16 -26.29
N ALA A 290 -11.47 3.07 -26.61
CA ALA A 290 -11.71 4.10 -27.63
C ALA A 290 -12.02 3.50 -29.02
N SER A 291 -11.46 2.34 -29.38
CA SER A 291 -11.70 1.69 -30.68
C SER A 291 -13.13 1.15 -30.85
N HIS A 292 -13.80 0.81 -29.75
CA HIS A 292 -15.19 0.33 -29.74
C HIS A 292 -16.22 1.46 -29.90
N SER A 293 -15.79 2.71 -30.00
CA SER A 293 -16.65 3.90 -30.12
C SER A 293 -17.73 3.97 -29.01
N PRO A 294 -17.31 3.98 -27.72
CA PRO A 294 -18.23 4.00 -26.59
C PRO A 294 -18.98 5.33 -26.51
N VAL A 295 -20.12 5.32 -25.79
CA VAL A 295 -20.99 6.50 -25.61
C VAL A 295 -20.22 7.71 -25.07
N ILE A 296 -19.35 7.47 -24.07
CA ILE A 296 -18.42 8.47 -23.53
C ILE A 296 -17.00 8.06 -23.90
N ASN A 297 -16.33 8.93 -24.66
CA ASN A 297 -14.99 8.68 -25.19
C ASN A 297 -14.11 9.94 -25.10
N TRP A 298 -13.76 10.36 -23.88
CA TRP A 298 -13.02 11.60 -23.67
C TRP A 298 -11.65 11.60 -24.35
N GLY A 299 -11.39 12.64 -25.15
CA GLY A 299 -10.13 12.82 -25.87
C GLY A 299 -9.85 11.79 -26.97
N ASN A 300 -10.70 10.76 -27.14
CA ASN A 300 -10.59 9.71 -28.14
C ASN A 300 -9.16 9.15 -28.31
N PRO A 301 -8.59 8.49 -27.26
CA PRO A 301 -7.18 8.10 -27.21
C PRO A 301 -6.83 6.92 -28.15
N ARG A 302 -6.91 7.14 -29.48
CA ARG A 302 -6.68 6.11 -30.51
C ARG A 302 -5.27 6.13 -31.10
N SER A 303 -4.57 7.26 -31.12
CA SER A 303 -3.15 7.33 -31.49
C SER A 303 -2.28 7.62 -30.28
N LEU A 304 -0.96 7.41 -30.43
CA LEU A 304 0.02 7.70 -29.39
C LEU A 304 -0.07 9.16 -28.88
N GLN A 305 -0.43 10.10 -29.76
CA GLN A 305 -0.53 11.51 -29.39
C GLN A 305 -1.73 11.76 -28.49
N GLU A 306 -2.93 11.27 -28.82
CA GLU A 306 -4.11 11.46 -27.97
C GLU A 306 -3.97 10.67 -26.66
N ILE A 307 -3.41 9.46 -26.69
CA ILE A 307 -3.09 8.69 -25.48
C ILE A 307 -2.19 9.52 -24.56
N TRP A 308 -1.10 10.09 -25.09
CA TRP A 308 -0.19 10.91 -24.30
C TRP A 308 -0.86 12.15 -23.72
N TRP A 309 -1.69 12.85 -24.50
CA TRP A 309 -2.43 14.02 -24.03
C TRP A 309 -3.44 13.67 -22.94
N HIS A 310 -4.11 12.54 -23.08
CA HIS A 310 -5.08 12.04 -22.12
C HIS A 310 -4.38 11.65 -20.81
N ILE A 311 -3.35 10.80 -20.85
CA ILE A 311 -2.63 10.37 -19.64
C ILE A 311 -2.02 11.56 -18.90
N THR A 312 -1.42 12.51 -19.62
CA THR A 312 -0.77 13.67 -18.98
C THR A 312 -1.73 14.80 -18.60
N GLY A 313 -3.05 14.58 -18.75
CA GLY A 313 -4.07 15.57 -18.44
C GLY A 313 -3.82 16.91 -19.13
N ARG A 314 -3.36 16.91 -20.40
CA ARG A 314 -2.90 18.12 -21.09
C ARG A 314 -3.92 19.25 -21.01
N GLN A 315 -5.21 18.92 -21.07
CA GLN A 315 -6.34 19.86 -20.97
C GLN A 315 -6.44 20.54 -19.59
N TYR A 316 -6.03 19.86 -18.52
CA TYR A 316 -6.10 20.37 -17.15
C TYR A 316 -4.85 21.15 -16.71
N ARG A 317 -3.79 21.18 -17.53
CA ARG A 317 -2.55 21.90 -17.18
C ARG A 317 -2.76 23.39 -16.93
N VAL A 318 -3.84 23.97 -17.46
CA VAL A 318 -4.21 25.38 -17.21
C VAL A 318 -4.55 25.64 -15.74
N PHE A 319 -4.98 24.61 -15.01
CA PHE A 319 -5.31 24.69 -13.58
C PHE A 319 -4.09 24.46 -12.68
N LEU A 320 -2.94 24.06 -13.25
CA LEU A 320 -1.69 23.87 -12.51
C LEU A 320 -0.90 25.19 -12.49
N SER A 321 -0.89 25.86 -11.35
CA SER A 321 -0.07 27.06 -11.10
C SER A 321 0.72 26.92 -9.81
N PHE A 322 2.02 27.11 -9.89
CA PHE A 322 2.95 26.99 -8.74
C PHE A 322 3.50 28.35 -8.29
N THR A 323 2.73 29.42 -8.50
CA THR A 323 3.15 30.74 -8.03
C THR A 323 3.04 30.81 -6.50
N PRO A 324 3.93 31.56 -5.80
CA PRO A 324 3.91 31.65 -4.33
C PRO A 324 2.56 32.07 -3.75
N ASN A 325 1.82 32.93 -4.45
CA ASN A 325 0.48 33.36 -4.03
C ASN A 325 -0.52 32.20 -4.07
N VAL A 326 -0.49 31.37 -5.13
CA VAL A 326 -1.38 30.20 -5.25
C VAL A 326 -1.05 29.16 -4.19
N VAL A 327 0.24 28.92 -3.93
CA VAL A 327 0.68 28.02 -2.84
C VAL A 327 0.19 28.52 -1.47
N GLY A 328 0.29 29.83 -1.23
CA GLY A 328 -0.24 30.44 0.00
C GLY A 328 -1.75 30.26 0.15
N THR A 329 -2.53 30.46 -0.91
CA THR A 329 -3.98 30.24 -0.89
C THR A 329 -4.35 28.77 -0.68
N GLN A 330 -3.66 27.84 -1.35
CA GLN A 330 -3.87 26.40 -1.18
C GLN A 330 -3.56 25.94 0.25
N PHE A 331 -2.52 26.49 0.87
CA PHE A 331 -2.21 26.21 2.28
C PHE A 331 -3.32 26.68 3.22
N VAL A 332 -3.89 27.87 2.99
CA VAL A 332 -5.03 28.38 3.78
C VAL A 332 -6.27 27.49 3.59
N GLU A 333 -6.54 27.07 2.35
CA GLU A 333 -7.62 26.12 2.05
C GLU A 333 -7.39 24.78 2.75
N PHE A 334 -6.17 24.26 2.77
CA PHE A 334 -5.80 23.06 3.50
C PHE A 334 -6.06 23.21 5.01
N CYS A 335 -5.66 24.32 5.62
CA CYS A 335 -5.99 24.59 7.03
C CYS A 335 -7.50 24.65 7.25
N GLY A 336 -8.25 25.24 6.32
CA GLY A 336 -9.71 25.27 6.33
C GLY A 336 -10.32 23.86 6.22
N MET A 337 -9.76 22.99 5.38
CA MET A 337 -10.17 21.59 5.25
C MET A 337 -9.88 20.82 6.53
N ALA A 338 -8.70 20.97 7.14
CA ALA A 338 -8.36 20.35 8.42
C ALA A 338 -9.32 20.80 9.54
N LEU A 339 -9.69 22.09 9.57
CA LEU A 339 -10.67 22.60 10.52
C LEU A 339 -12.08 22.03 10.29
N ARG A 340 -12.50 21.82 9.03
CA ARG A 340 -13.78 21.17 8.71
C ARG A 340 -13.78 19.69 9.07
N GLU A 341 -12.65 19.03 8.84
CA GLU A 341 -12.45 17.60 9.08
C GLU A 341 -12.56 17.28 10.59
N PHE A 342 -11.76 17.97 11.42
CA PHE A 342 -11.74 17.71 12.86
C PHE A 342 -12.72 18.57 13.66
N GLY A 343 -13.11 19.74 13.15
CA GLY A 343 -13.87 20.74 13.91
C GLY A 343 -13.01 21.49 14.94
N PRO A 344 -13.44 22.70 15.37
CA PRO A 344 -12.65 23.54 16.26
C PRO A 344 -12.40 22.93 17.64
N ALA A 345 -13.32 22.09 18.13
CA ALA A 345 -13.20 21.45 19.44
C ALA A 345 -12.14 20.34 19.49
N TRP A 346 -11.99 19.58 18.40
CA TRP A 346 -11.11 18.40 18.38
C TRP A 346 -9.78 18.65 17.68
N LEU A 347 -9.70 19.62 16.77
CA LEU A 347 -8.48 19.94 16.03
C LEU A 347 -7.26 20.15 16.95
N PRO A 348 -7.34 20.93 18.06
CA PRO A 348 -6.18 21.09 18.96
C PRO A 348 -5.70 19.76 19.54
N GLY A 349 -6.63 18.90 19.98
CA GLY A 349 -6.30 17.58 20.51
C GLY A 349 -5.67 16.67 19.46
N ALA A 350 -6.20 16.65 18.24
CA ALA A 350 -5.65 15.89 17.13
C ALA A 350 -4.22 16.32 16.77
N VAL A 351 -3.94 17.63 16.75
CA VAL A 351 -2.60 18.18 16.51
C VAL A 351 -1.63 17.78 17.62
N VAL A 352 -2.04 17.84 18.89
CA VAL A 352 -1.21 17.41 20.03
C VAL A 352 -0.88 15.92 19.93
N LEU A 353 -1.88 15.06 19.63
CA LEU A 353 -1.66 13.63 19.44
C LEU A 353 -0.75 13.33 18.24
N ALA A 354 -0.92 14.05 17.13
CA ALA A 354 -0.05 13.94 15.97
C ALA A 354 1.40 14.31 16.32
N PHE A 355 1.61 15.43 17.01
CA PHE A 355 2.95 15.87 17.43
C PHE A 355 3.60 14.89 18.41
N ALA A 356 2.82 14.36 19.37
CA ALA A 356 3.28 13.31 20.28
C ALA A 356 3.66 12.03 19.52
N GLY A 357 2.86 11.63 18.53
CA GLY A 357 3.14 10.52 17.62
C GLY A 357 4.42 10.71 16.82
N PHE A 358 4.62 11.88 16.22
CA PHE A 358 5.85 12.23 15.50
C PHE A 358 7.09 12.24 16.41
N THR A 359 6.96 12.80 17.61
CA THR A 359 8.04 12.81 18.61
C THR A 359 8.42 11.39 19.01
N SER A 360 7.42 10.54 19.29
CA SER A 360 7.62 9.13 19.62
C SER A 360 8.28 8.37 18.46
N ALA A 361 7.84 8.60 17.22
CA ALA A 361 8.44 8.02 16.03
C ALA A 361 9.91 8.48 15.86
N TYR A 362 10.22 9.75 16.07
CA TYR A 362 11.57 10.29 15.96
C TYR A 362 12.55 9.60 16.94
N THR A 363 12.12 9.38 18.18
CA THR A 363 12.96 8.75 19.21
C THR A 363 13.04 7.24 19.08
N SER A 364 11.97 6.58 18.65
CA SER A 364 11.82 5.12 18.69
C SER A 364 12.12 4.46 17.34
N ASP A 365 11.72 5.08 16.23
CA ASP A 365 11.93 4.58 14.87
C ASP A 365 12.06 5.71 13.84
N ARG A 366 13.28 6.21 13.68
CA ARG A 366 13.61 7.29 12.73
C ARG A 366 13.19 7.00 11.29
N THR A 367 13.09 5.74 10.88
CA THR A 367 12.66 5.40 9.51
C THR A 367 11.18 5.69 9.34
N SER A 368 10.35 5.29 10.31
CA SER A 368 8.92 5.59 10.33
C SER A 368 8.66 7.09 10.43
N PHE A 369 9.45 7.81 11.24
CA PHE A 369 9.41 9.28 11.29
C PHE A 369 9.60 9.91 9.91
N TRP A 370 10.71 9.62 9.22
CA TRP A 370 10.97 10.22 7.91
C TRP A 370 9.98 9.81 6.84
N PHE A 371 9.51 8.56 6.88
CA PHE A 371 8.44 8.09 6.01
C PHE A 371 7.18 8.94 6.15
N LEU A 372 6.66 9.09 7.39
CA LEU A 372 5.45 9.88 7.65
C LEU A 372 5.65 11.37 7.34
N SER A 373 6.81 11.94 7.69
CA SER A 373 7.11 13.35 7.39
C SER A 373 7.10 13.63 5.89
N ILE A 374 7.67 12.72 5.08
CA ILE A 374 7.67 12.88 3.63
C ILE A 374 6.27 12.70 3.05
N VAL A 375 5.47 11.77 3.56
CA VAL A 375 4.05 11.67 3.15
C VAL A 375 3.33 13.00 3.41
N VAL A 376 3.47 13.60 4.59
CA VAL A 376 2.84 14.89 4.90
C VAL A 376 3.36 16.01 4.01
N VAL A 377 4.68 16.15 3.87
CA VAL A 377 5.29 17.23 3.07
C VAL A 377 4.92 17.10 1.58
N SER A 378 4.94 15.89 1.02
CA SER A 378 4.56 15.66 -0.38
C SER A 378 3.10 16.01 -0.64
N ASN A 379 2.19 15.84 0.33
CA ASN A 379 0.79 16.24 0.21
C ASN A 379 0.55 17.73 0.43
N LEU A 380 1.44 18.43 1.15
CA LEU A 380 1.36 19.89 1.31
C LEU A 380 1.99 20.66 0.14
N ALA A 381 2.89 20.02 -0.59
CA ALA A 381 3.60 20.60 -1.72
C ALA A 381 2.85 20.47 -3.06
N TYR A 382 1.78 19.69 -3.08
CA TYR A 382 0.88 19.47 -4.22
C TYR A 382 -0.47 20.12 -3.91
#